data_AF-A0A452IDC3-F1
#
_entry.id   AF-A0A452IDC3-F1
#
_cell.length_a   1.000
_cell.length_b   1.000
_cell.length_c   1.000
_cell.angle_alpha   90.00
_cell.angle_beta   90.00
_cell.angle_gamma   90.00
#
_symmetry.space_group_name_H-M   'P 1'
#
loop_
_entity.id
_entity.type
_entity.pdbx_description
1 polymer ?
#
loop_
_entity_poly.entity_id
_entity_poly.type
_entity_poly.pdbx_seq_one_letter_code
_entity_poly.pdbx_strand_id
1 'polypeptide(L)'
;FFLISNLNLPHCNLRLLLLFFFAYNFLCPVSLTVNFKVVSPAQPLMVSVGEDAVLPCHLSPRMNAEDMEVRWFRYSFPEVIHLYQDGKDQPEQQILEYQGRTELLRDNITEGSVVLRIHSIRPADEGQYSCFFQSSTFYGAALLELKVAGLGSGPHISIADYEAGGIRVLCTSGGWYPEPEMLWRDSSGQLVPSLSQTKSQQENGLFEAQISFVIKERTHPGLNCYIRNPRLNQEKESTIYIAGQFSQPETSLWMVALAVVLSALGFLISPAIYYCWMQVNFPLIPVTGPCPSTDSVTLSPVNVTLDPATAQPNLILSEDRKSVRHGDERQDLPDNPGRFEPYVIVLGAEEFMGGRHYWEVEVGKKPEWTLGVCRESVSRKGSINVTSENGYFVVCLRDGEKYWARTSPLTPLPVRVRPSRVGIFLDCEGGEISFYNVTDRSHLFTFADTFSEMLRPYFSPCLNEGGKNADPLIIWVCALVGFPAAPSSCPFAPPLASASRPASALHADLILSCSLPLNASMH
;
A
#
# COMPACT_ATOMS: atom_id res chain seq x y z
N PHE A 1 -37.02 -40.41 77.98
CA PHE A 1 -37.65 -40.59 79.30
C PHE A 1 -38.89 -41.43 79.10
N PHE A 2 -39.06 -42.46 79.93
CA PHE A 2 -39.92 -43.65 79.81
C PHE A 2 -39.24 -44.85 79.16
N LEU A 3 -39.17 -45.93 79.95
CA LEU A 3 -38.50 -47.23 79.76
C LEU A 3 -37.00 -47.30 80.06
N ILE A 4 -36.57 -46.75 81.20
CA ILE A 4 -35.46 -47.33 81.99
C ILE A 4 -35.87 -47.27 83.46
N SER A 5 -36.68 -48.24 83.88
CA SER A 5 -37.09 -48.38 85.27
C SER A 5 -37.13 -49.87 85.61
N ASN A 6 -35.98 -50.55 85.54
CA ASN A 6 -35.76 -51.84 86.25
C ASN A 6 -34.34 -52.41 86.04
N LEU A 7 -33.30 -51.64 86.35
CA LEU A 7 -31.95 -52.20 86.51
C LEU A 7 -31.30 -51.60 87.76
N ASN A 8 -31.28 -52.38 88.84
CA ASN A 8 -30.49 -52.14 90.04
C ASN A 8 -29.00 -52.28 89.67
N LEU A 9 -28.34 -51.16 89.38
CA LEU A 9 -26.89 -51.09 89.23
C LEU A 9 -26.33 -50.17 90.34
N PRO A 10 -25.22 -50.57 91.01
CA PRO A 10 -24.65 -49.84 92.12
C PRO A 10 -24.23 -48.42 91.69
N HIS A 11 -24.48 -47.43 92.57
CA HIS A 11 -24.30 -46.00 92.31
C HIS A 11 -22.91 -45.57 91.78
N CYS A 12 -21.89 -46.42 91.87
CA CYS A 12 -20.56 -46.17 91.28
C CYS A 12 -20.54 -46.28 89.75
N ASN A 13 -21.37 -47.14 89.14
CA ASN A 13 -21.36 -47.34 87.68
C ASN A 13 -22.08 -46.23 86.93
N LEU A 14 -23.11 -45.60 87.51
CA LEU A 14 -23.83 -44.51 86.85
C LEU A 14 -22.97 -43.25 86.70
N ARG A 15 -22.13 -42.93 87.70
CA ARG A 15 -21.17 -41.82 87.61
C ARG A 15 -20.07 -42.09 86.58
N LEU A 16 -19.57 -43.31 86.50
CA LEU A 16 -18.56 -43.68 85.50
C LEU A 16 -19.14 -43.68 84.08
N LEU A 17 -20.38 -44.14 83.90
CA LEU A 17 -21.09 -44.10 82.63
C LEU A 17 -21.40 -42.67 82.19
N LEU A 18 -21.81 -41.80 83.12
CA LEU A 18 -22.02 -40.38 82.83
C LEU A 18 -20.70 -39.67 82.51
N LEU A 19 -19.60 -39.97 83.22
CA LEU A 19 -18.28 -39.43 82.89
C LEU A 19 -17.76 -39.93 81.54
N PHE A 20 -17.99 -41.21 81.19
CA PHE A 20 -17.70 -41.74 79.85
C PHE A 20 -18.59 -41.10 78.78
N PHE A 21 -19.86 -40.86 79.07
CA PHE A 21 -20.78 -40.22 78.13
C PHE A 21 -20.43 -38.75 77.92
N PHE A 22 -20.11 -38.01 78.98
CA PHE A 22 -19.63 -36.63 78.90
C PHE A 22 -18.26 -36.57 78.22
N ALA A 23 -17.31 -37.45 78.55
CA ALA A 23 -16.00 -37.51 77.91
C ALA A 23 -16.13 -37.90 76.43
N TYR A 24 -16.95 -38.88 76.06
CA TYR A 24 -17.19 -39.29 74.67
C TYR A 24 -17.87 -38.18 73.84
N ASN A 25 -18.78 -37.41 74.45
CA ASN A 25 -19.40 -36.25 73.78
C ASN A 25 -18.53 -34.98 73.81
N PHE A 26 -17.54 -34.85 74.71
CA PHE A 26 -16.57 -33.74 74.73
C PHE A 26 -15.29 -34.03 73.92
N LEU A 27 -14.91 -35.30 73.73
CA LEU A 27 -13.72 -35.74 72.98
C LEU A 27 -14.02 -36.06 71.51
N CYS A 28 -15.29 -36.22 71.13
CA CYS A 28 -15.69 -36.10 69.73
C CYS A 28 -15.94 -34.62 69.44
N PRO A 29 -15.03 -33.90 68.75
CA PRO A 29 -15.47 -32.67 68.11
C PRO A 29 -16.60 -33.09 67.17
N VAL A 30 -17.81 -32.61 67.42
CA VAL A 30 -18.84 -32.61 66.40
C VAL A 30 -18.27 -31.71 65.31
N SER A 31 -17.55 -32.30 64.36
CA SER A 31 -17.12 -31.59 63.16
C SER A 31 -18.41 -31.19 62.46
N LEU A 32 -18.79 -29.92 62.63
CA LEU A 32 -19.85 -29.29 61.86
C LEU A 32 -19.45 -29.50 60.39
N THR A 33 -20.12 -30.44 59.73
CA THR A 33 -19.99 -30.61 58.29
C THR A 33 -20.62 -29.41 57.64
N VAL A 34 -19.77 -28.44 57.29
CA VAL A 34 -20.18 -27.24 56.60
C VAL A 34 -20.50 -27.63 55.16
N ASN A 35 -21.78 -27.81 54.85
CA ASN A 35 -22.25 -28.09 53.50
C ASN A 35 -22.67 -26.76 52.84
N PHE A 36 -22.05 -26.41 51.72
CA PHE A 36 -22.41 -25.24 50.91
C PHE A 36 -22.60 -25.61 49.44
N LYS A 37 -23.21 -24.72 48.66
CA LYS A 37 -23.22 -24.78 47.20
C LYS A 37 -22.51 -23.55 46.65
N VAL A 38 -21.71 -23.74 45.61
CA VAL A 38 -21.15 -22.62 44.85
C VAL A 38 -22.16 -22.25 43.78
N VAL A 39 -22.39 -20.96 43.59
CA VAL A 39 -23.36 -20.41 42.65
C VAL A 39 -22.66 -19.41 41.73
N SER A 40 -22.84 -19.62 40.44
CA SER A 40 -22.38 -18.76 39.35
C SER A 40 -23.59 -18.15 38.61
N PRO A 41 -23.39 -17.07 37.84
CA PRO A 41 -24.36 -16.57 36.88
C PRO A 41 -24.91 -17.66 35.95
N ALA A 42 -26.23 -17.64 35.73
CA ALA A 42 -26.90 -18.59 34.84
C ALA A 42 -26.77 -18.23 33.35
N GLN A 43 -26.59 -16.95 33.03
CA GLN A 43 -26.41 -16.46 31.66
C GLN A 43 -24.92 -16.32 31.32
N PRO A 44 -24.51 -16.61 30.07
CA PRO A 44 -23.15 -16.38 29.64
C PRO A 44 -22.75 -14.91 29.78
N LEU A 45 -21.53 -14.67 30.25
CA LEU A 45 -20.98 -13.32 30.33
C LEU A 45 -20.44 -12.90 28.96
N MET A 46 -20.97 -11.81 28.41
CA MET A 46 -20.49 -11.22 27.17
C MET A 46 -19.46 -10.13 27.49
N VAL A 47 -18.25 -10.24 26.94
CA VAL A 47 -17.16 -9.27 27.16
C VAL A 47 -16.48 -8.93 25.83
N SER A 48 -16.10 -7.66 25.65
CA SER A 48 -15.41 -7.23 24.45
C SER A 48 -13.92 -7.57 24.50
N VAL A 49 -13.30 -7.85 23.36
CA VAL A 49 -11.84 -8.03 23.27
C VAL A 49 -11.12 -6.78 23.78
N GLY A 50 -10.12 -6.95 24.63
CA GLY A 50 -9.34 -5.88 25.24
C GLY A 50 -9.94 -5.28 26.51
N GLU A 51 -11.21 -5.54 26.82
CA GLU A 51 -11.82 -5.17 28.10
C GLU A 51 -11.49 -6.19 29.20
N ASP A 52 -11.80 -5.85 30.44
CA ASP A 52 -11.62 -6.74 31.58
C ASP A 52 -12.89 -7.58 31.80
N ALA A 53 -12.74 -8.91 31.91
CA ALA A 53 -13.86 -9.78 32.30
C ALA A 53 -13.94 -9.88 33.82
N VAL A 54 -15.17 -9.96 34.32
CA VAL A 54 -15.47 -10.04 35.75
C VAL A 54 -16.31 -11.30 35.97
N LEU A 55 -15.74 -12.34 36.58
CA LEU A 55 -16.32 -13.66 36.75
C LEU A 55 -16.71 -13.88 38.23
N PRO A 56 -17.97 -13.58 38.62
CA PRO A 56 -18.39 -13.67 40.02
C PRO A 56 -18.81 -15.10 40.40
N CYS A 57 -18.45 -15.50 41.61
CA CYS A 57 -19.02 -16.68 42.27
C CYS A 57 -19.31 -16.39 43.73
N HIS A 58 -20.32 -17.08 44.27
CA HIS A 58 -20.67 -16.94 45.68
C HIS A 58 -21.14 -18.25 46.30
N LEU A 59 -21.05 -18.32 47.63
CA LEU A 59 -21.52 -19.44 48.43
C LEU A 59 -22.99 -19.29 48.79
N SER A 60 -23.70 -20.41 48.81
CA SER A 60 -25.08 -20.53 49.28
C SER A 60 -25.17 -21.71 50.26
N PRO A 61 -25.49 -21.47 51.54
CA PRO A 61 -25.76 -20.18 52.17
C PRO A 61 -24.53 -19.27 52.26
N ARG A 62 -24.73 -17.96 52.49
CA ARG A 62 -23.65 -16.97 52.68
C ARG A 62 -22.83 -17.32 53.92
N MET A 63 -21.51 -17.36 53.78
CA MET A 63 -20.59 -17.66 54.87
C MET A 63 -19.17 -17.22 54.56
N ASN A 64 -18.33 -17.06 55.60
CA ASN A 64 -16.95 -16.62 55.42
C ASN A 64 -16.13 -17.64 54.61
N ALA A 65 -15.46 -17.17 53.55
CA ALA A 65 -14.58 -17.94 52.69
C ALA A 65 -13.10 -17.53 52.77
N GLU A 66 -12.70 -16.66 53.72
CA GLU A 66 -11.31 -16.18 53.86
C GLU A 66 -10.29 -17.31 54.07
N ASP A 67 -10.65 -18.29 54.89
CA ASP A 67 -9.83 -19.46 55.21
C ASP A 67 -10.05 -20.63 54.22
N MET A 68 -10.87 -20.44 53.18
CA MET A 68 -11.10 -21.45 52.15
C MET A 68 -10.10 -21.33 51.02
N GLU A 69 -9.79 -22.46 50.39
CA GLU A 69 -9.08 -22.48 49.13
C GLU A 69 -10.06 -22.15 47.99
N VAL A 70 -9.71 -21.18 47.16
CA VAL A 70 -10.52 -20.77 46.01
C VAL A 70 -9.73 -20.92 44.72
N ARG A 71 -10.29 -21.65 43.75
CA ARG A 71 -9.66 -21.94 42.46
C ARG A 71 -10.56 -21.57 41.29
N TRP A 72 -9.96 -20.95 40.28
CA TRP A 72 -10.52 -20.89 38.93
C TRP A 72 -9.69 -21.72 37.98
N PHE A 73 -10.37 -22.51 37.15
CA PHE A 73 -9.76 -23.30 36.10
C PHE A 73 -10.72 -23.44 34.91
N ARG A 74 -10.19 -23.82 33.74
CA ARG A 74 -11.03 -24.09 32.57
C ARG A 74 -11.69 -25.45 32.70
N TYR A 75 -12.94 -25.57 32.25
CA TYR A 75 -13.62 -26.86 32.28
C TYR A 75 -12.95 -27.89 31.35
N SER A 76 -12.50 -27.44 30.17
CA SER A 76 -11.87 -28.31 29.16
C SER A 76 -10.48 -28.81 29.55
N PHE A 77 -9.76 -28.05 30.38
CA PHE A 77 -8.42 -28.37 30.87
C PHE A 77 -8.28 -27.80 32.28
N PRO A 78 -8.12 -28.63 33.34
CA PRO A 78 -8.16 -28.20 34.74
C PRO A 78 -6.86 -27.51 35.19
N GLU A 79 -6.29 -26.71 34.30
CA GLU A 79 -5.16 -25.84 34.57
C GLU A 79 -5.61 -24.64 35.40
N VAL A 80 -4.81 -24.32 36.41
CA VAL A 80 -5.13 -23.27 37.39
C VAL A 80 -4.95 -21.91 36.75
N ILE A 81 -6.05 -21.19 36.57
CA ILE A 81 -6.07 -19.80 36.09
C ILE A 81 -5.74 -18.86 37.25
N HIS A 82 -6.33 -19.13 38.42
CA HIS A 82 -6.09 -18.37 39.63
C HIS A 82 -6.29 -19.26 40.86
N LEU A 83 -5.39 -19.14 41.84
CA LEU A 83 -5.46 -19.84 43.11
C LEU A 83 -5.27 -18.85 44.26
N TYR A 84 -6.20 -18.91 45.20
CA TYR A 84 -6.11 -18.26 46.50
C TYR A 84 -6.10 -19.34 47.58
N GLN A 85 -5.07 -19.31 48.42
CA GLN A 85 -4.83 -20.29 49.48
C GLN A 85 -3.99 -19.66 50.59
N ASP A 86 -4.29 -19.98 51.85
CA ASP A 86 -3.58 -19.46 53.03
C ASP A 86 -3.61 -17.93 53.14
N GLY A 87 -4.75 -17.30 52.82
CA GLY A 87 -4.93 -15.85 52.94
C GLY A 87 -4.27 -15.02 51.82
N LYS A 88 -3.73 -15.64 50.77
CA LYS A 88 -2.98 -14.96 49.70
C LYS A 88 -3.17 -15.61 48.33
N ASP A 89 -2.92 -14.83 47.28
CA ASP A 89 -2.88 -15.33 45.91
C ASP A 89 -1.56 -16.08 45.65
N GLN A 90 -1.62 -17.16 44.87
CA GLN A 90 -0.50 -18.05 44.58
C GLN A 90 -0.11 -17.95 43.09
N PRO A 91 0.66 -16.90 42.69
CA PRO A 91 0.94 -16.64 41.28
C PRO A 91 1.79 -17.74 40.62
N GLU A 92 2.63 -18.43 41.39
CA GLU A 92 3.54 -19.48 40.89
C GLU A 92 2.79 -20.71 40.35
N GLN A 93 1.56 -20.94 40.80
CA GLN A 93 0.73 -22.06 40.35
C GLN A 93 -0.16 -21.71 39.16
N GLN A 94 -0.22 -20.44 38.76
CA GLN A 94 -1.00 -20.02 37.61
C GLN A 94 -0.34 -20.46 36.32
N ILE A 95 -1.15 -20.83 35.33
CA ILE A 95 -0.64 -21.08 33.99
C ILE A 95 -0.13 -19.81 33.32
N LEU A 96 0.87 -19.99 32.47
CA LEU A 96 1.66 -18.91 31.88
C LEU A 96 0.79 -17.86 31.16
N GLU A 97 -0.30 -18.27 30.53
CA GLU A 97 -1.21 -17.40 29.75
C GLU A 97 -2.00 -16.39 30.60
N TYR A 98 -2.17 -16.67 31.89
CA TYR A 98 -2.98 -15.89 32.84
C TYR A 98 -2.15 -15.21 33.94
N GLN A 99 -0.86 -15.56 34.06
CA GLN A 99 0.06 -14.91 34.99
C GLN A 99 0.11 -13.39 34.75
N GLY A 100 -0.13 -12.62 35.82
CA GLY A 100 -0.16 -11.15 35.77
C GLY A 100 -1.37 -10.54 35.06
N ARG A 101 -2.31 -11.35 34.57
CA ARG A 101 -3.59 -10.90 33.98
C ARG A 101 -4.78 -11.13 34.88
N THR A 102 -4.62 -11.81 36.01
CA THR A 102 -5.73 -12.16 36.91
C THR A 102 -5.62 -11.48 38.25
N GLU A 103 -6.75 -11.02 38.77
CA GLU A 103 -6.90 -10.39 40.08
C GLU A 103 -8.12 -10.98 40.78
N LEU A 104 -7.96 -11.40 42.04
CA LEU A 104 -9.09 -11.84 42.86
C LEU A 104 -9.60 -10.66 43.70
N LEU A 105 -10.83 -10.22 43.41
CA LEU A 105 -11.51 -9.20 44.21
C LEU A 105 -12.14 -9.88 45.44
N ARG A 106 -11.71 -9.43 46.62
CA ARG A 106 -12.01 -10.04 47.92
C ARG A 106 -12.91 -9.17 48.81
N ASP A 107 -13.48 -8.09 48.29
CA ASP A 107 -14.25 -7.11 49.09
C ASP A 107 -15.38 -7.75 49.93
N ASN A 108 -16.01 -8.80 49.41
CA ASN A 108 -17.13 -9.50 50.04
C ASN A 108 -16.82 -10.97 50.39
N ILE A 109 -15.55 -11.32 50.57
CA ILE A 109 -15.13 -12.70 50.85
C ILE A 109 -15.68 -13.24 52.18
N THR A 110 -15.91 -12.35 53.16
CA THR A 110 -16.53 -12.67 54.46
C THR A 110 -18.00 -13.07 54.33
N GLU A 111 -18.69 -12.65 53.25
CA GLU A 111 -20.03 -13.10 52.89
C GLU A 111 -20.02 -14.32 51.95
N GLY A 112 -18.84 -14.79 51.57
CA GLY A 112 -18.65 -15.92 50.67
C GLY A 112 -18.79 -15.54 49.20
N SER A 113 -18.59 -14.26 48.85
CA SER A 113 -18.62 -13.79 47.46
C SER A 113 -17.25 -13.30 47.03
N VAL A 114 -16.77 -13.81 45.90
CA VAL A 114 -15.48 -13.47 45.31
C VAL A 114 -15.63 -13.34 43.81
N VAL A 115 -14.77 -12.54 43.22
CA VAL A 115 -14.85 -12.21 41.80
C VAL A 115 -13.46 -12.28 41.18
N LEU A 116 -13.31 -13.13 40.17
CA LEU A 116 -12.09 -13.16 39.37
C LEU A 116 -12.18 -12.09 38.29
N ARG A 117 -11.27 -11.13 38.29
CA ARG A 117 -11.05 -10.20 37.19
C ARG A 117 -9.95 -10.74 36.28
N ILE A 118 -10.21 -10.80 34.98
CA ILE A 118 -9.24 -11.17 33.95
C ILE A 118 -9.02 -9.94 33.07
N HIS A 119 -7.79 -9.41 33.06
CA HIS A 119 -7.43 -8.22 32.32
C HIS A 119 -7.20 -8.50 30.83
N SER A 120 -7.61 -7.54 30.01
CA SER A 120 -7.35 -7.52 28.56
C SER A 120 -7.75 -8.81 27.87
N ILE A 121 -9.06 -9.08 27.78
CA ILE A 121 -9.62 -10.32 27.23
C ILE A 121 -9.20 -10.55 25.77
N ARG A 122 -8.83 -11.79 25.48
CA ARG A 122 -8.42 -12.29 24.18
C ARG A 122 -9.46 -13.28 23.64
N PRO A 123 -9.55 -13.49 22.32
CA PRO A 123 -10.37 -14.55 21.73
C PRO A 123 -10.13 -15.94 22.33
N ALA A 124 -8.87 -16.26 22.67
CA ALA A 124 -8.50 -17.52 23.30
C ALA A 124 -9.08 -17.68 24.71
N ASP A 125 -9.47 -16.59 25.39
CA ASP A 125 -10.05 -16.60 26.73
C ASP A 125 -11.51 -17.10 26.73
N GLU A 126 -12.15 -17.22 25.57
CA GLU A 126 -13.50 -17.76 25.44
C GLU A 126 -13.58 -19.21 25.94
N GLY A 127 -14.64 -19.52 26.69
CA GLY A 127 -14.91 -20.88 27.10
C GLY A 127 -15.68 -20.99 28.41
N GLN A 128 -15.69 -22.21 28.94
CA GLN A 128 -16.31 -22.52 30.22
C GLN A 128 -15.27 -22.52 31.33
N TYR A 129 -15.58 -21.79 32.38
CA TYR A 129 -14.78 -21.63 33.59
C TYR A 129 -15.49 -22.33 34.74
N SER A 130 -14.71 -22.86 35.67
CA SER A 130 -15.21 -23.43 36.91
C SER A 130 -14.61 -22.66 38.08
N CYS A 131 -15.47 -22.16 38.97
CA CYS A 131 -15.05 -21.62 40.26
C CYS A 131 -15.26 -22.67 41.33
N PHE A 132 -14.21 -22.96 42.07
CA PHE A 132 -14.15 -24.04 43.05
C PHE A 132 -13.77 -23.48 44.41
N PHE A 133 -14.48 -23.93 45.43
CA PHE A 133 -14.24 -23.57 46.82
C PHE A 133 -14.04 -24.85 47.62
N GLN A 134 -13.02 -24.85 48.46
CA GLN A 134 -12.71 -25.97 49.33
C GLN A 134 -12.46 -25.50 50.76
N SER A 135 -13.23 -26.08 51.67
CA SER A 135 -13.03 -26.03 53.10
C SER A 135 -12.32 -27.31 53.58
N SER A 136 -12.09 -27.43 54.89
CA SER A 136 -11.48 -28.62 55.49
C SER A 136 -12.30 -29.90 55.32
N THR A 137 -13.62 -29.81 55.20
CA THR A 137 -14.52 -30.99 55.17
C THR A 137 -15.37 -31.09 53.91
N PHE A 138 -15.47 -30.04 53.12
CA PHE A 138 -16.40 -29.96 52.00
C PHE A 138 -15.84 -29.13 50.84
N TYR A 139 -16.20 -29.50 49.62
CA TYR A 139 -15.87 -28.75 48.42
C TYR A 139 -17.10 -28.57 47.52
N GLY A 140 -17.13 -27.49 46.76
CA GLY A 140 -18.15 -27.22 45.78
C GLY A 140 -17.58 -26.50 44.58
N ALA A 141 -18.26 -26.62 43.43
CA ALA A 141 -17.90 -25.90 42.21
C ALA A 141 -19.13 -25.43 41.45
N ALA A 142 -18.98 -24.35 40.68
CA ALA A 142 -20.00 -23.88 39.75
C ALA A 142 -19.37 -23.52 38.40
N LEU A 143 -20.12 -23.76 37.33
CA LEU A 143 -19.69 -23.49 35.96
C LEU A 143 -20.20 -22.12 35.49
N LEU A 144 -19.36 -21.40 34.78
CA LEU A 144 -19.67 -20.13 34.17
C LEU A 144 -19.16 -20.12 32.73
N GLU A 145 -19.95 -19.58 31.81
CA GLU A 145 -19.55 -19.42 30.42
C GLU A 145 -19.16 -17.97 30.13
N LEU A 146 -17.94 -17.77 29.60
CA LEU A 146 -17.46 -16.50 29.09
C LEU A 146 -17.52 -16.52 27.57
N LYS A 147 -18.22 -15.56 26.98
CA LYS A 147 -18.32 -15.35 25.53
C LYS A 147 -17.64 -14.04 25.16
N VAL A 148 -16.75 -14.12 24.17
CA VAL A 148 -15.94 -12.98 23.75
C VAL A 148 -16.51 -12.41 22.45
N ALA A 149 -16.49 -11.10 22.30
CA ALA A 149 -16.83 -10.43 21.05
C ALA A 149 -15.85 -9.30 20.72
N GLY A 150 -15.38 -9.24 19.48
CA GLY A 150 -14.56 -8.16 18.95
C GLY A 150 -15.36 -7.34 17.95
N LEU A 151 -15.47 -6.03 18.17
CA LEU A 151 -16.00 -5.10 17.20
C LEU A 151 -14.84 -4.53 16.39
N GLY A 152 -14.69 -5.02 15.16
CA GLY A 152 -13.58 -4.64 14.29
C GLY A 152 -13.67 -3.21 13.74
N SER A 153 -12.78 -2.89 12.81
CA SER A 153 -12.74 -1.60 12.12
C SER A 153 -13.98 -1.39 11.24
N GLY A 154 -14.27 -0.13 10.87
CA GLY A 154 -15.23 0.13 9.80
C GLY A 154 -14.81 -0.55 8.50
N PRO A 155 -15.75 -1.01 7.65
CA PRO A 155 -15.41 -1.56 6.35
C PRO A 155 -14.77 -0.48 5.47
N HIS A 156 -13.65 -0.80 4.84
CA HIS A 156 -12.94 0.07 3.91
C HIS A 156 -13.08 -0.47 2.49
N ILE A 157 -13.66 0.33 1.60
CA ILE A 157 -13.87 -0.02 0.19
C ILE A 157 -12.75 0.57 -0.65
N SER A 158 -12.08 -0.29 -1.44
CA SER A 158 -11.06 0.09 -2.41
C SER A 158 -11.38 -0.48 -3.79
N ILE A 159 -10.77 0.11 -4.83
CA ILE A 159 -10.85 -0.39 -6.20
C ILE A 159 -9.71 -1.40 -6.38
N ALA A 160 -10.04 -2.64 -6.73
CA ALA A 160 -9.06 -3.71 -6.90
C ALA A 160 -8.52 -3.76 -8.34
N ASP A 161 -9.41 -3.85 -9.33
CA ASP A 161 -9.04 -4.00 -10.74
C ASP A 161 -10.13 -3.48 -11.70
N TYR A 162 -9.75 -3.24 -12.95
CA TYR A 162 -10.65 -2.96 -14.07
C TYR A 162 -10.73 -4.20 -14.97
N GLU A 163 -11.89 -4.85 -15.03
CA GLU A 163 -12.09 -6.06 -15.85
C GLU A 163 -12.91 -5.75 -17.10
N ALA A 164 -12.80 -6.59 -18.14
CA ALA A 164 -13.61 -6.49 -19.35
C ALA A 164 -15.10 -6.70 -19.02
N GLY A 165 -15.79 -5.61 -18.69
CA GLY A 165 -17.21 -5.60 -18.32
C GLY A 165 -17.57 -4.99 -16.95
N GLY A 166 -16.61 -4.42 -16.21
CA GLY A 166 -16.91 -3.72 -14.95
C GLY A 166 -15.71 -3.31 -14.10
N ILE A 167 -15.99 -2.64 -12.97
CA ILE A 167 -15.00 -2.31 -11.93
C ILE A 167 -15.11 -3.33 -10.79
N ARG A 168 -14.00 -3.98 -10.45
CA ARG A 168 -13.89 -4.84 -9.28
C ARG A 168 -13.61 -3.99 -8.04
N VAL A 169 -14.55 -3.98 -7.10
CA VAL A 169 -14.40 -3.33 -5.79
C VAL A 169 -14.16 -4.38 -4.71
N LEU A 170 -13.31 -4.03 -3.76
CA LEU A 170 -12.95 -4.85 -2.61
C LEU A 170 -13.33 -4.12 -1.34
N CYS A 171 -14.11 -4.75 -0.48
CA CYS A 171 -14.37 -4.26 0.86
C CYS A 171 -13.57 -5.08 1.87
N THR A 172 -12.82 -4.40 2.72
CA THR A 172 -11.91 -5.01 3.71
C THR A 172 -12.25 -4.51 5.11
N SER A 173 -12.18 -5.38 6.12
CA SER A 173 -12.39 -5.02 7.51
C SER A 173 -11.68 -6.00 8.44
N GLY A 174 -11.04 -5.50 9.50
CA GLY A 174 -10.23 -6.32 10.42
C GLY A 174 -10.63 -6.17 11.88
N GLY A 175 -10.23 -7.12 12.72
CA GLY A 175 -10.40 -7.05 14.17
C GLY A 175 -11.74 -7.60 14.71
N TRP A 176 -12.37 -8.52 13.99
CA TRP A 176 -13.68 -9.07 14.38
C TRP A 176 -13.54 -10.37 15.16
N TYR A 177 -14.41 -10.57 16.15
CA TYR A 177 -14.57 -11.88 16.79
C TYR A 177 -16.00 -12.09 17.28
N PRO A 178 -16.64 -13.25 17.06
CA PRO A 178 -16.18 -14.37 16.23
C PRO A 178 -16.16 -13.98 14.75
N GLU A 179 -16.07 -14.96 13.86
CA GLU A 179 -16.14 -14.75 12.41
C GLU A 179 -17.32 -13.83 12.02
N PRO A 180 -17.08 -12.71 11.31
CA PRO A 180 -18.12 -11.75 10.98
C PRO A 180 -18.93 -12.17 9.74
N GLU A 181 -20.14 -11.63 9.63
CA GLU A 181 -20.98 -11.71 8.43
C GLU A 181 -20.71 -10.49 7.55
N MET A 182 -20.24 -10.68 6.31
CA MET A 182 -20.08 -9.59 5.34
C MET A 182 -20.99 -9.79 4.13
N LEU A 183 -21.66 -8.71 3.71
CA LEU A 183 -22.59 -8.71 2.59
C LEU A 183 -22.48 -7.38 1.82
N TRP A 184 -22.90 -7.40 0.56
CA TRP A 184 -23.10 -6.18 -0.21
C TRP A 184 -24.60 -5.88 -0.30
N ARG A 185 -24.96 -4.60 -0.14
CA ARG A 185 -26.32 -4.10 -0.35
C ARG A 185 -26.29 -3.02 -1.41
N ASP A 186 -27.29 -3.02 -2.28
CA ASP A 186 -27.53 -1.88 -3.15
C ASP A 186 -28.18 -0.72 -2.37
N SER A 187 -28.36 0.43 -3.03
CA SER A 187 -28.99 1.61 -2.43
C SER A 187 -30.46 1.42 -2.03
N SER A 188 -31.11 0.35 -2.49
CA SER A 188 -32.47 -0.01 -2.08
C SER A 188 -32.48 -0.92 -0.83
N GLY A 189 -31.30 -1.32 -0.35
CA GLY A 189 -31.12 -2.24 0.77
C GLY A 189 -31.19 -3.72 0.37
N GLN A 190 -31.31 -4.03 -0.93
CA GLN A 190 -31.38 -5.40 -1.42
C GLN A 190 -29.99 -6.03 -1.47
N LEU A 191 -29.92 -7.32 -1.09
CA LEU A 191 -28.69 -8.09 -1.14
C LEU A 191 -28.25 -8.33 -2.58
N VAL A 192 -26.98 -8.08 -2.86
CA VAL A 192 -26.34 -8.33 -4.16
C VAL A 192 -25.30 -9.45 -4.04
N PRO A 193 -25.17 -10.30 -5.08
CA PRO A 193 -24.30 -11.48 -5.02
C PRO A 193 -22.82 -11.08 -4.99
N SER A 194 -22.07 -11.58 -4.01
CA SER A 194 -20.62 -11.40 -3.94
C SER A 194 -19.89 -12.35 -4.88
N LEU A 195 -18.74 -11.92 -5.40
CA LEU A 195 -17.93 -12.72 -6.31
C LEU A 195 -16.97 -13.65 -5.56
N SER A 196 -16.37 -13.14 -4.50
CA SER A 196 -15.55 -13.92 -3.58
C SER A 196 -15.63 -13.33 -2.16
N GLN A 197 -15.43 -14.20 -1.18
CA GLN A 197 -15.29 -13.83 0.21
C GLN A 197 -14.10 -14.58 0.79
N THR A 198 -13.23 -13.86 1.49
CA THR A 198 -12.08 -14.42 2.18
C THR A 198 -12.13 -13.97 3.62
N LYS A 199 -11.97 -14.91 4.54
CA LYS A 199 -11.89 -14.65 5.97
C LYS A 199 -10.66 -15.37 6.50
N SER A 200 -9.75 -14.63 7.10
CA SER A 200 -8.52 -15.16 7.68
C SER A 200 -8.51 -14.84 9.18
N GLN A 201 -8.16 -15.84 9.98
CA GLN A 201 -7.90 -15.63 11.40
C GLN A 201 -6.44 -15.24 11.58
N GLN A 202 -6.18 -14.11 12.22
CA GLN A 202 -4.84 -13.64 12.56
C GLN A 202 -4.32 -14.37 13.81
N GLU A 203 -3.02 -14.23 14.10
CA GLU A 203 -2.36 -14.88 15.25
C GLU A 203 -2.99 -14.52 16.61
N ASN A 204 -3.55 -13.30 16.73
CA ASN A 204 -4.27 -12.84 17.91
C ASN A 204 -5.68 -13.45 18.06
N GLY A 205 -6.11 -14.30 17.13
CA GLY A 205 -7.42 -14.94 17.09
C GLY A 205 -8.54 -14.10 16.49
N LEU A 206 -8.29 -12.84 16.12
CA LEU A 206 -9.24 -11.95 15.46
C LEU A 206 -9.33 -12.24 13.96
N PHE A 207 -10.49 -11.98 13.37
CA PHE A 207 -10.75 -12.20 11.96
C PHE A 207 -10.54 -10.91 11.15
N GLU A 208 -9.88 -11.09 10.02
CA GLU A 208 -9.85 -10.15 8.92
C GLU A 208 -10.69 -10.73 7.77
N ALA A 209 -11.62 -9.92 7.27
CA ALA A 209 -12.59 -10.35 6.30
C ALA A 209 -12.60 -9.40 5.10
N GLN A 210 -12.69 -10.00 3.93
CA GLN A 210 -12.69 -9.31 2.65
C GLN A 210 -13.79 -9.87 1.75
N ILE A 211 -14.47 -8.99 1.02
CA ILE A 211 -15.53 -9.37 0.09
C ILE A 211 -15.44 -8.54 -1.18
N SER A 212 -15.54 -9.20 -2.35
CA SER A 212 -15.41 -8.54 -3.64
C SER A 212 -16.71 -8.54 -4.44
N PHE A 213 -16.89 -7.50 -5.26
CA PHE A 213 -18.04 -7.33 -6.14
C PHE A 213 -17.62 -6.65 -7.44
N VAL A 214 -18.30 -6.94 -8.55
CA VAL A 214 -18.03 -6.32 -9.87
C VAL A 214 -19.21 -5.44 -10.27
N ILE A 215 -18.95 -4.14 -10.36
CA ILE A 215 -19.93 -3.13 -10.75
C ILE A 215 -19.98 -3.09 -12.28
N LYS A 216 -21.18 -3.28 -12.85
CA LYS A 216 -21.41 -3.24 -14.30
C LYS A 216 -22.08 -1.93 -14.70
N GLU A 217 -21.99 -1.56 -15.98
CA GLU A 217 -22.46 -0.27 -16.51
C GLU A 217 -23.94 0.05 -16.23
N ARG A 218 -24.79 -0.97 -16.03
CA ARG A 218 -26.22 -0.80 -15.73
C ARG A 218 -26.58 -0.79 -14.23
N THR A 219 -25.61 -0.92 -13.33
CA THR A 219 -25.85 -0.92 -11.88
C THR A 219 -25.44 0.42 -11.28
N HIS A 220 -26.32 1.43 -11.35
CA HIS A 220 -26.19 2.65 -10.54
C HIS A 220 -27.51 2.81 -9.76
N PRO A 221 -27.52 2.61 -8.44
CA PRO A 221 -27.01 3.60 -7.47
C PRO A 221 -26.08 2.99 -6.40
N GLY A 222 -25.54 3.82 -5.50
CA GLY A 222 -24.44 3.52 -4.56
C GLY A 222 -24.48 2.15 -3.87
N LEU A 223 -23.28 1.57 -3.69
CA LEU A 223 -23.09 0.23 -3.15
C LEU A 223 -22.61 0.30 -1.71
N ASN A 224 -23.31 -0.39 -0.81
CA ASN A 224 -22.99 -0.44 0.62
C ASN A 224 -22.32 -1.76 0.96
N CYS A 225 -21.10 -1.71 1.50
CA CYS A 225 -20.50 -2.85 2.15
C CYS A 225 -20.98 -2.92 3.59
N TYR A 226 -21.53 -4.07 3.96
CA TYR A 226 -22.11 -4.36 5.26
C TYR A 226 -21.27 -5.40 5.99
N ILE A 227 -20.95 -5.16 7.26
CA ILE A 227 -20.33 -6.14 8.14
C ILE A 227 -21.02 -6.17 9.50
N ARG A 228 -21.30 -7.38 10.01
CA ARG A 228 -22.06 -7.61 11.25
C ARG A 228 -21.37 -8.62 12.16
N ASN A 229 -21.38 -8.33 13.45
CA ASN A 229 -21.04 -9.29 14.49
C ASN A 229 -22.29 -10.12 14.84
N PRO A 230 -22.32 -11.44 14.58
CA PRO A 230 -23.51 -12.25 14.80
C PRO A 230 -23.86 -12.44 16.30
N ARG A 231 -22.91 -12.20 17.22
CA ARG A 231 -23.15 -12.33 18.66
C ARG A 231 -23.69 -11.05 19.29
N LEU A 232 -23.07 -9.91 18.96
CA LEU A 232 -23.50 -8.61 19.47
C LEU A 232 -24.69 -8.04 18.71
N ASN A 233 -24.96 -8.58 17.52
CA ASN A 233 -25.93 -8.03 16.57
C ASN A 233 -25.64 -6.55 16.24
N GLN A 234 -24.36 -6.17 16.23
CA GLN A 234 -23.89 -4.84 15.89
C GLN A 234 -23.29 -4.84 14.49
N GLU A 235 -23.55 -3.77 13.75
CA GLU A 235 -23.20 -3.64 12.35
C GLU A 235 -22.39 -2.37 12.07
N LYS A 236 -21.55 -2.44 11.04
CA LYS A 236 -20.84 -1.30 10.45
C LYS A 236 -21.01 -1.34 8.95
N GLU A 237 -21.14 -0.18 8.33
CA GLU A 237 -21.28 -0.05 6.89
C GLU A 237 -20.40 1.05 6.31
N SER A 238 -20.10 0.91 5.02
CA SER A 238 -19.44 1.93 4.22
C SER A 238 -20.05 1.94 2.83
N THR A 239 -20.21 3.12 2.25
CA THR A 239 -20.81 3.29 0.92
C THR A 239 -19.79 3.79 -0.08
N ILE A 240 -19.84 3.26 -1.29
CA ILE A 240 -19.10 3.79 -2.45
C ILE A 240 -20.07 4.28 -3.52
N TYR A 241 -19.78 5.46 -4.06
CA TYR A 241 -20.45 6.03 -5.22
C TYR A 241 -19.46 6.13 -6.36
N ILE A 242 -19.71 5.41 -7.45
CA ILE A 242 -18.92 5.55 -8.68
C ILE A 242 -19.70 6.46 -9.62
N ALA A 243 -19.20 7.69 -9.76
CA ALA A 243 -19.74 8.63 -10.74
C ALA A 243 -19.05 8.39 -12.09
N GLY A 244 -19.80 7.96 -13.11
CA GLY A 244 -19.30 7.88 -14.47
C GLY A 244 -20.21 7.10 -15.40
N GLN A 245 -20.55 7.68 -16.55
CA GLN A 245 -21.03 6.91 -17.70
C GLN A 245 -19.82 6.12 -18.22
N PHE A 246 -19.87 4.78 -18.21
CA PHE A 246 -18.91 3.94 -18.93
C PHE A 246 -19.19 3.95 -20.42
N SER A 247 -19.42 5.12 -21.01
CA SER A 247 -19.71 5.25 -22.43
C SER A 247 -18.51 4.73 -23.23
N GLN A 248 -18.67 3.51 -23.77
CA GLN A 248 -17.98 3.12 -24.99
C GLN A 248 -18.24 4.22 -26.03
N PRO A 249 -17.25 4.58 -26.87
CA PRO A 249 -17.49 5.56 -27.92
C PRO A 249 -18.45 4.93 -28.93
N GLU A 250 -19.76 5.14 -28.77
CA GLU A 250 -20.69 4.93 -29.87
C GLU A 250 -20.32 5.93 -30.95
N THR A 251 -19.65 5.44 -31.99
CA THR A 251 -19.35 6.20 -33.18
C THR A 251 -20.66 6.69 -33.77
N SER A 252 -20.96 7.98 -33.57
CA SER A 252 -22.25 8.50 -33.96
C SER A 252 -22.37 8.44 -35.50
N LEU A 253 -23.46 7.85 -35.96
CA LEU A 253 -23.78 7.70 -37.39
C LEU A 253 -23.75 9.05 -38.12
N TRP A 254 -24.03 10.15 -37.41
CA TRP A 254 -23.95 11.50 -37.97
C TRP A 254 -22.51 11.98 -38.18
N MET A 255 -21.54 11.62 -37.33
CA MET A 255 -20.12 11.95 -37.56
C MET A 255 -19.55 11.18 -38.75
N VAL A 256 -20.00 9.94 -38.97
CA VAL A 256 -19.63 9.17 -40.18
C VAL A 256 -20.26 9.79 -41.42
N ALA A 257 -21.55 10.14 -41.38
CA ALA A 257 -22.22 10.81 -42.48
C ALA A 257 -21.57 12.18 -42.80
N LEU A 258 -21.20 12.95 -41.77
CA LEU A 258 -20.51 14.24 -41.93
C LEU A 258 -19.12 14.05 -42.55
N ALA A 259 -18.35 13.05 -42.12
CA ALA A 259 -17.04 12.73 -42.68
C ALA A 259 -17.13 12.31 -44.16
N VAL A 260 -18.15 11.52 -44.52
CA VAL A 260 -18.40 11.11 -45.92
C VAL A 260 -18.82 12.31 -46.77
N VAL A 261 -19.69 13.18 -46.27
CA VAL A 261 -20.12 14.40 -46.96
C VAL A 261 -18.96 15.37 -47.14
N LEU A 262 -18.13 15.58 -46.12
CA LEU A 262 -16.95 16.43 -46.19
C LEU A 262 -15.89 15.87 -47.14
N SER A 263 -15.73 14.55 -47.18
CA SER A 263 -14.83 13.89 -48.15
C SER A 263 -15.34 14.06 -49.57
N ALA A 264 -16.65 13.86 -49.81
CA ALA A 264 -17.27 14.05 -51.12
C ALA A 264 -17.19 15.52 -51.60
N LEU A 265 -17.42 16.49 -50.69
CA LEU A 265 -17.20 17.90 -50.97
C LEU A 265 -15.72 18.19 -51.29
N GLY A 266 -14.78 17.61 -50.54
CA GLY A 266 -13.36 17.71 -50.83
C GLY A 266 -13.00 17.22 -52.24
N PHE A 267 -13.57 16.10 -52.68
CA PHE A 267 -13.38 15.56 -54.04
C PHE A 267 -14.02 16.39 -55.14
N LEU A 268 -15.12 17.12 -54.87
CA LEU A 268 -15.77 17.99 -55.85
C LEU A 268 -15.12 19.37 -55.93
N ILE A 269 -14.55 19.84 -54.82
CA ILE A 269 -13.95 21.17 -54.73
C ILE A 269 -12.46 21.11 -55.08
N SER A 270 -11.77 19.97 -54.92
CA SER A 270 -10.35 19.83 -55.28
C SER A 270 -10.05 20.05 -56.78
N PRO A 271 -10.87 19.61 -57.75
CA PRO A 271 -10.64 19.89 -59.16
C PRO A 271 -10.89 21.37 -59.47
N ALA A 272 -11.89 22.01 -58.84
CA ALA A 272 -12.18 23.42 -59.02
C ALA A 272 -11.09 24.32 -58.43
N ILE A 273 -10.57 23.96 -57.24
CA ILE A 273 -9.41 24.62 -56.62
C ILE A 273 -8.15 24.38 -57.46
N TYR A 274 -7.94 23.17 -57.97
CA TYR A 274 -6.80 22.85 -58.85
C TYR A 274 -6.87 23.62 -60.17
N TYR A 275 -8.04 23.73 -60.80
CA TYR A 275 -8.24 24.52 -62.01
C TYR A 275 -8.05 26.02 -61.75
N CYS A 276 -8.58 26.56 -60.64
CA CYS A 276 -8.33 27.96 -60.25
C CYS A 276 -6.84 28.20 -59.93
N TRP A 277 -6.20 27.30 -59.19
CA TRP A 277 -4.77 27.35 -58.90
C TRP A 277 -3.94 27.30 -60.20
N MET A 278 -4.32 26.43 -61.15
CA MET A 278 -3.66 26.30 -62.45
C MET A 278 -3.86 27.52 -63.35
N GLN A 279 -5.01 28.19 -63.27
CA GLN A 279 -5.29 29.42 -64.03
C GLN A 279 -4.59 30.65 -63.46
N VAL A 280 -4.30 30.67 -62.15
CA VAL A 280 -3.63 31.79 -61.46
C VAL A 280 -2.10 31.63 -61.46
N ASN A 281 -1.55 30.40 -61.41
CA ASN A 281 -0.11 30.17 -61.24
C ASN A 281 0.72 30.04 -62.53
N PHE A 282 0.14 30.16 -63.73
CA PHE A 282 0.95 30.23 -64.98
C PHE A 282 0.32 31.14 -66.08
N PRO A 283 0.44 32.47 -65.96
CA PRO A 283 0.94 33.29 -67.06
C PRO A 283 2.47 33.34 -66.94
N LEU A 284 3.19 32.97 -68.00
CA LEU A 284 4.64 33.11 -68.09
C LEU A 284 5.06 34.52 -67.63
N ILE A 285 5.89 34.64 -66.56
CA ILE A 285 6.72 35.79 -66.12
C ILE A 285 7.07 35.67 -64.59
N PRO A 286 8.21 36.21 -64.12
CA PRO A 286 9.14 35.54 -63.20
C PRO A 286 8.85 35.79 -61.73
N VAL A 287 9.26 34.85 -60.87
CA VAL A 287 9.25 35.05 -59.42
C VAL A 287 10.68 35.01 -58.90
N THR A 288 11.12 36.18 -58.44
CA THR A 288 12.25 36.37 -57.55
C THR A 288 11.74 36.30 -56.11
N GLY A 289 12.53 35.68 -55.23
CA GLY A 289 12.41 35.76 -53.77
C GLY A 289 12.43 34.39 -53.09
N PRO A 290 13.21 34.25 -52.00
CA PRO A 290 12.50 33.98 -50.75
C PRO A 290 13.07 34.68 -49.49
N CYS A 291 12.17 34.95 -48.55
CA CYS A 291 12.33 35.03 -47.09
C CYS A 291 11.02 34.49 -46.47
N PRO A 292 11.01 34.11 -45.17
CA PRO A 292 11.54 32.89 -44.56
C PRO A 292 10.38 31.91 -44.18
N SER A 293 10.68 30.61 -44.05
CA SER A 293 9.72 29.57 -43.70
C SER A 293 9.46 29.52 -42.18
N THR A 294 8.18 29.42 -41.81
CA THR A 294 7.74 28.91 -40.50
C THR A 294 7.58 27.40 -40.65
N ASP A 295 8.53 26.63 -40.14
CA ASP A 295 8.55 25.17 -40.25
C ASP A 295 7.48 24.54 -39.35
N SER A 296 6.51 23.86 -39.96
CA SER A 296 5.62 22.92 -39.27
C SER A 296 6.41 21.65 -38.94
N VAL A 297 6.65 21.42 -37.65
CA VAL A 297 7.43 20.29 -37.13
C VAL A 297 6.64 18.98 -37.21
N THR A 298 7.03 18.09 -38.14
CA THR A 298 6.63 16.69 -38.15
C THR A 298 7.45 15.92 -37.10
N LEU A 299 6.82 15.40 -36.06
CA LEU A 299 7.44 14.48 -35.10
C LEU A 299 7.30 13.04 -35.63
N SER A 300 8.42 12.36 -35.86
CA SER A 300 8.42 10.92 -36.19
C SER A 300 8.54 10.10 -34.89
N PRO A 301 7.48 9.40 -34.44
CA PRO A 301 7.63 8.44 -33.34
C PRO A 301 8.51 7.29 -33.80
N VAL A 302 9.63 7.05 -33.09
CA VAL A 302 10.61 6.02 -33.45
C VAL A 302 10.40 4.77 -32.60
N ASN A 303 10.38 3.62 -33.25
CA ASN A 303 10.23 2.32 -32.58
C ASN A 303 11.57 1.80 -32.04
N VAL A 304 12.11 2.42 -30.99
CA VAL A 304 13.46 2.10 -30.46
C VAL A 304 13.56 0.69 -29.88
N THR A 305 14.58 -0.09 -30.24
CA THR A 305 14.86 -1.45 -29.75
C THR A 305 16.25 -1.54 -29.12
N LEU A 306 16.47 -2.49 -28.22
CA LEU A 306 17.76 -2.66 -27.53
C LEU A 306 18.73 -3.50 -28.38
N ASP A 307 20.01 -3.11 -28.44
CA ASP A 307 21.05 -3.82 -29.19
C ASP A 307 21.84 -4.80 -28.30
N PRO A 308 21.63 -6.14 -28.45
CA PRO A 308 22.33 -7.14 -27.64
C PRO A 308 23.86 -7.18 -27.83
N ALA A 309 24.37 -6.66 -28.95
CA ALA A 309 25.80 -6.64 -29.21
C ALA A 309 26.53 -5.66 -28.26
N THR A 310 25.83 -4.60 -27.83
CA THR A 310 26.37 -3.57 -26.95
C THR A 310 26.17 -3.87 -25.46
N ALA A 311 25.19 -4.71 -25.13
CA ALA A 311 24.76 -4.96 -23.76
C ALA A 311 25.86 -5.58 -22.88
N GLN A 312 26.04 -5.05 -21.67
CA GLN A 312 26.92 -5.65 -20.67
C GLN A 312 26.44 -7.08 -20.31
N PRO A 313 27.34 -8.07 -20.07
CA PRO A 313 26.97 -9.47 -19.90
C PRO A 313 25.98 -9.85 -18.77
N ASN A 314 25.80 -9.00 -17.75
CA ASN A 314 24.84 -9.25 -16.67
C ASN A 314 23.45 -8.66 -16.99
N LEU A 315 23.29 -7.98 -18.13
CA LEU A 315 21.99 -7.43 -18.53
C LEU A 315 21.14 -8.50 -19.22
N ILE A 316 19.93 -8.68 -18.71
CA ILE A 316 18.92 -9.57 -19.30
C ILE A 316 17.98 -8.73 -20.13
N LEU A 317 17.96 -8.99 -21.44
CA LEU A 317 17.08 -8.36 -22.42
C LEU A 317 15.84 -9.23 -22.64
N SER A 318 14.68 -8.61 -22.86
CA SER A 318 13.48 -9.33 -23.31
C SER A 318 13.62 -9.79 -24.77
N GLU A 319 12.84 -10.81 -25.14
CA GLU A 319 12.83 -11.37 -26.51
C GLU A 319 12.44 -10.33 -27.57
N ASP A 320 11.50 -9.44 -27.24
CA ASP A 320 11.07 -8.32 -28.09
C ASP A 320 12.06 -7.14 -28.14
N ARG A 321 13.17 -7.22 -27.38
CA ARG A 321 14.19 -6.19 -27.24
C ARG A 321 13.64 -4.83 -26.79
N LYS A 322 12.56 -4.82 -26.02
CA LYS A 322 11.97 -3.60 -25.44
C LYS A 322 12.26 -3.44 -23.96
N SER A 323 12.72 -4.47 -23.27
CA SER A 323 12.93 -4.45 -21.83
C SER A 323 14.35 -4.88 -21.45
N VAL A 324 14.93 -4.22 -20.46
CA VAL A 324 16.24 -4.55 -19.89
C VAL A 324 16.25 -4.49 -18.37
N ARG A 325 16.82 -5.50 -17.72
CA ARG A 325 17.09 -5.52 -16.27
C ARG A 325 18.49 -6.04 -15.98
N HIS A 326 18.99 -5.76 -14.78
CA HIS A 326 20.22 -6.35 -14.27
C HIS A 326 19.94 -7.73 -13.67
N GLY A 327 20.59 -8.77 -14.21
CA GLY A 327 20.56 -10.13 -13.67
C GLY A 327 21.64 -10.37 -12.62
N ASP A 328 21.47 -11.42 -11.83
CA ASP A 328 22.43 -11.78 -10.79
C ASP A 328 23.60 -12.63 -11.34
N GLU A 329 23.39 -13.31 -12.46
CA GLU A 329 24.38 -14.14 -13.13
C GLU A 329 24.95 -13.45 -14.38
N ARG A 330 26.27 -13.58 -14.56
CA ARG A 330 26.96 -13.14 -15.78
C ARG A 330 26.69 -14.13 -16.90
N GLN A 331 26.14 -13.66 -18.01
CA GLN A 331 25.93 -14.50 -19.19
C GLN A 331 27.25 -14.73 -19.95
N ASP A 332 27.41 -15.93 -20.51
CA ASP A 332 28.53 -16.30 -21.36
C ASP A 332 28.29 -15.80 -22.79
N LEU A 333 28.55 -14.50 -23.01
CA LEU A 333 28.40 -13.84 -24.31
C LEU A 333 29.77 -13.56 -24.92
N PRO A 334 29.91 -13.68 -26.26
CA PRO A 334 31.18 -13.39 -26.92
C PRO A 334 31.57 -11.93 -26.70
N ASP A 335 32.84 -11.72 -26.34
CA ASP A 335 33.39 -10.37 -26.23
C ASP A 335 33.49 -9.73 -27.61
N ASN A 336 33.19 -8.44 -27.68
CA ASN A 336 33.33 -7.63 -28.88
C ASN A 336 33.63 -6.17 -28.49
N PRO A 337 34.25 -5.38 -29.38
CA PRO A 337 34.61 -3.99 -29.09
C PRO A 337 33.42 -3.08 -28.75
N GLY A 338 32.23 -3.41 -29.26
CA GLY A 338 31.00 -2.66 -29.06
C GLY A 338 30.31 -2.90 -27.71
N ARG A 339 30.75 -3.91 -26.94
CA ARG A 339 30.15 -4.32 -25.67
C ARG A 339 30.66 -3.49 -24.49
N PHE A 340 29.73 -2.93 -23.70
CA PHE A 340 30.07 -2.19 -22.49
C PHE A 340 30.60 -3.10 -21.38
N GLU A 341 31.77 -2.77 -20.84
CA GLU A 341 32.36 -3.42 -19.66
C GLU A 341 33.34 -2.45 -18.96
N PRO A 342 33.23 -2.23 -17.63
CA PRO A 342 32.42 -2.96 -16.64
C PRO A 342 31.00 -2.40 -16.39
N TYR A 343 30.60 -1.32 -17.07
CA TYR A 343 29.37 -0.59 -16.73
C TYR A 343 28.11 -1.27 -17.28
N VAL A 344 27.04 -1.27 -16.48
CA VAL A 344 25.75 -1.92 -16.77
C VAL A 344 24.90 -1.10 -17.76
N ILE A 345 25.36 -1.05 -19.01
CA ILE A 345 24.82 -0.20 -20.08
C ILE A 345 24.45 -1.06 -21.30
N VAL A 346 23.41 -0.63 -22.01
CA VAL A 346 23.04 -1.12 -23.35
C VAL A 346 22.58 0.07 -24.20
N LEU A 347 22.89 0.04 -25.50
CA LEU A 347 22.45 1.05 -26.46
C LEU A 347 21.21 0.58 -27.24
N GLY A 348 20.45 1.54 -27.75
CA GLY A 348 19.40 1.26 -28.73
C GLY A 348 19.99 0.87 -30.09
N ALA A 349 19.34 0.00 -30.86
CA ALA A 349 19.78 -0.44 -32.18
C ALA A 349 19.71 0.67 -33.24
N GLU A 350 18.87 1.66 -33.00
CA GLU A 350 18.61 2.78 -33.90
C GLU A 350 19.70 3.85 -33.78
N GLU A 351 20.08 4.36 -34.94
CA GLU A 351 21.16 5.32 -35.13
C GLU A 351 20.60 6.59 -35.79
N PHE A 352 20.89 7.74 -35.18
CA PHE A 352 20.36 9.03 -35.60
C PHE A 352 21.48 9.96 -36.06
N MET A 353 21.39 10.46 -37.30
CA MET A 353 22.27 11.51 -37.83
C MET A 353 21.53 12.81 -38.18
N GLY A 354 20.19 12.82 -38.08
CA GLY A 354 19.36 13.95 -38.50
C GLY A 354 17.89 13.72 -38.15
N GLY A 355 17.10 14.79 -38.22
CA GLY A 355 15.67 14.76 -37.91
C GLY A 355 15.34 14.89 -36.42
N ARG A 356 14.05 14.78 -36.12
CA ARG A 356 13.47 14.89 -34.77
C ARG A 356 12.86 13.57 -34.35
N HIS A 357 13.32 13.03 -33.23
CA HIS A 357 12.97 11.69 -32.75
C HIS A 357 12.43 11.75 -31.34
N TYR A 358 11.44 10.91 -31.05
CA TYR A 358 10.85 10.79 -29.72
C TYR A 358 10.57 9.34 -29.36
N TRP A 359 10.90 8.97 -28.13
CA TRP A 359 10.53 7.70 -27.53
C TRP A 359 10.34 7.85 -26.02
N GLU A 360 9.62 6.88 -25.43
CA GLU A 360 9.33 6.86 -24.01
C GLU A 360 9.90 5.61 -23.36
N VAL A 361 10.34 5.74 -22.11
CA VAL A 361 10.86 4.65 -21.30
C VAL A 361 10.12 4.63 -19.97
N GLU A 362 9.46 3.51 -19.70
CA GLU A 362 8.88 3.22 -18.40
C GLU A 362 9.97 2.82 -17.42
N VAL A 363 10.04 3.57 -16.32
CA VAL A 363 11.01 3.38 -15.23
C VAL A 363 10.33 2.83 -13.96
N GLY A 364 9.00 2.82 -13.92
CA GLY A 364 8.21 2.28 -12.84
C GLY A 364 8.57 2.88 -11.48
N LYS A 365 8.82 2.02 -10.49
CA LYS A 365 9.22 2.42 -9.13
C LYS A 365 10.72 2.27 -8.88
N LYS A 366 11.53 2.05 -9.91
CA LYS A 366 12.97 1.83 -9.79
C LYS A 366 13.65 2.95 -8.97
N PRO A 367 14.44 2.62 -7.94
CA PRO A 367 15.16 3.62 -7.15
C PRO A 367 16.38 4.18 -7.88
N GLU A 368 16.90 3.48 -8.90
CA GLU A 368 18.04 3.94 -9.69
C GLU A 368 17.94 3.56 -11.17
N TRP A 369 18.31 4.50 -12.04
CA TRP A 369 18.41 4.29 -13.49
C TRP A 369 19.17 5.46 -14.15
N THR A 370 19.60 5.27 -15.40
CA THR A 370 20.18 6.33 -16.24
C THR A 370 19.66 6.17 -17.67
N LEU A 371 19.15 7.27 -18.24
CA LEU A 371 18.50 7.29 -19.55
C LEU A 371 18.99 8.48 -20.37
N GLY A 372 19.08 8.31 -21.69
CA GLY A 372 19.33 9.43 -22.59
C GLY A 372 19.84 8.99 -23.95
N VAL A 373 20.81 9.75 -24.44
CA VAL A 373 21.42 9.56 -25.75
C VAL A 373 22.93 9.66 -25.61
N CYS A 374 23.67 8.84 -26.34
CA CYS A 374 25.11 9.00 -26.45
C CYS A 374 25.56 9.02 -27.89
N ARG A 375 26.75 9.56 -28.08
CA ARG A 375 27.53 9.48 -29.30
C ARG A 375 27.92 8.02 -29.61
N GLU A 376 27.92 7.61 -30.88
CA GLU A 376 28.33 6.24 -31.25
C GLU A 376 29.82 6.01 -30.97
N SER A 377 30.61 7.07 -31.08
CA SER A 377 32.06 7.09 -30.90
C SER A 377 32.55 6.94 -29.45
N VAL A 378 31.63 6.90 -28.47
CA VAL A 378 32.00 6.85 -27.05
C VAL A 378 32.79 5.59 -26.71
N SER A 379 33.74 5.72 -25.78
CA SER A 379 34.47 4.57 -25.25
C SER A 379 33.53 3.62 -24.52
N ARG A 380 33.71 2.31 -24.71
CA ARG A 380 32.86 1.27 -24.13
C ARG A 380 33.62 0.33 -23.20
N LYS A 381 34.94 0.47 -23.15
CA LYS A 381 35.84 -0.39 -22.37
C LYS A 381 36.61 0.42 -21.34
N GLY A 382 36.87 -0.20 -20.20
CA GLY A 382 37.64 0.41 -19.11
C GLY A 382 36.83 1.43 -18.33
N SER A 383 37.51 2.35 -17.64
CA SER A 383 36.83 3.40 -16.88
C SER A 383 36.27 4.47 -17.82
N ILE A 384 34.95 4.58 -17.89
CA ILE A 384 34.26 5.60 -18.69
C ILE A 384 33.65 6.65 -17.76
N ASN A 385 33.80 7.92 -18.12
CA ASN A 385 33.22 9.03 -17.37
C ASN A 385 32.00 9.58 -18.10
N VAL A 386 30.81 9.12 -17.69
CA VAL A 386 29.52 9.45 -18.31
C VAL A 386 29.17 10.91 -18.03
N THR A 387 29.49 11.80 -18.96
CA THR A 387 29.21 13.24 -18.89
C THR A 387 28.90 13.78 -20.29
N SER A 388 28.22 14.92 -20.37
CA SER A 388 27.91 15.58 -21.65
C SER A 388 29.17 15.94 -22.44
N GLU A 389 30.25 16.35 -21.78
CA GLU A 389 31.55 16.65 -22.41
C GLU A 389 32.17 15.44 -23.11
N ASN A 390 31.92 14.24 -22.59
CA ASN A 390 32.39 12.97 -23.17
C ASN A 390 31.36 12.32 -24.11
N GLY A 391 30.34 13.07 -24.55
CA GLY A 391 29.36 12.57 -25.51
C GLY A 391 28.19 11.79 -24.93
N TYR A 392 27.95 11.87 -23.61
CA TYR A 392 26.80 11.24 -22.95
C TYR A 392 25.81 12.30 -22.46
N PHE A 393 24.67 12.40 -23.13
CA PHE A 393 23.58 13.31 -22.79
C PHE A 393 22.49 12.53 -22.05
N VAL A 394 22.69 12.35 -20.75
CA VAL A 394 21.85 11.45 -19.96
C VAL A 394 21.39 12.10 -18.65
N VAL A 395 20.21 11.71 -18.22
CA VAL A 395 19.64 12.01 -16.89
C VAL A 395 19.59 10.75 -16.06
N CYS A 396 19.77 10.88 -14.75
CA CYS A 396 19.79 9.75 -13.84
C CYS A 396 19.00 10.00 -12.55
N LEU A 397 18.50 8.91 -11.99
CA LEU A 397 17.96 8.84 -10.64
C LEU A 397 18.93 8.05 -9.75
N ARG A 398 19.24 8.59 -8.57
CA ARG A 398 20.05 7.94 -7.52
C ARG A 398 19.35 8.07 -6.17
N ASP A 399 19.61 7.11 -5.28
CA ASP A 399 19.05 7.07 -3.92
C ASP A 399 17.52 7.18 -3.86
N GLY A 400 16.80 6.80 -4.94
CA GLY A 400 15.35 6.85 -5.01
C GLY A 400 14.72 8.23 -5.21
N GLU A 401 15.41 9.34 -4.91
CA GLU A 401 14.81 10.69 -4.93
C GLU A 401 15.68 11.77 -5.60
N LYS A 402 16.97 11.49 -5.85
CA LYS A 402 17.90 12.50 -6.39
C LYS A 402 18.02 12.37 -7.90
N TYR A 403 17.48 13.35 -8.62
CA TYR A 403 17.54 13.43 -10.08
C TYR A 403 18.64 14.37 -10.54
N TRP A 404 19.40 13.95 -11.54
CA TRP A 404 20.53 14.73 -12.07
C TRP A 404 20.61 14.65 -13.59
N ALA A 405 21.01 15.76 -14.22
CA ALA A 405 21.54 15.75 -15.57
C ALA A 405 23.07 15.64 -15.50
N ARG A 406 23.64 14.74 -16.31
CA ARG A 406 25.10 14.45 -16.35
C ARG A 406 25.91 15.53 -17.09
N THR A 407 25.70 16.78 -16.73
CA THR A 407 26.54 17.92 -17.15
C THR A 407 27.86 17.97 -16.37
N SER A 408 28.78 18.83 -16.79
CA SER A 408 30.02 19.16 -16.08
C SER A 408 30.01 20.66 -15.75
N PRO A 409 29.78 21.07 -14.49
CA PRO A 409 29.48 20.27 -13.30
C PRO A 409 28.07 19.65 -13.32
N LEU A 410 27.83 18.65 -12.46
CA LEU A 410 26.57 17.90 -12.39
C LEU A 410 25.38 18.81 -12.00
N THR A 411 24.30 18.78 -12.79
CA THR A 411 23.13 19.66 -12.56
C THR A 411 21.98 18.91 -11.87
N PRO A 412 21.50 19.36 -10.70
CA PRO A 412 20.33 18.77 -10.04
C PRO A 412 19.04 19.13 -10.78
N LEU A 413 18.11 18.18 -10.87
CA LEU A 413 16.82 18.37 -11.53
C LEU A 413 15.70 18.57 -10.51
N PRO A 414 14.93 19.67 -10.58
CA PRO A 414 13.84 19.95 -9.65
C PRO A 414 12.58 19.14 -10.01
N VAL A 415 12.56 17.86 -9.63
CA VAL A 415 11.43 16.96 -9.89
C VAL A 415 10.37 17.10 -8.80
N ARG A 416 9.15 17.49 -9.18
CA ARG A 416 8.01 17.65 -8.26
C ARG A 416 7.21 16.36 -8.08
N VAL A 417 6.94 15.66 -9.17
CA VAL A 417 6.23 14.39 -9.21
C VAL A 417 7.19 13.32 -9.70
N ARG A 418 7.28 12.18 -8.99
CA ARG A 418 8.14 11.08 -9.39
C ARG A 418 7.72 10.55 -10.79
N PRO A 419 8.60 10.57 -11.81
CA PRO A 419 8.28 10.00 -13.12
C PRO A 419 8.16 8.48 -13.02
N SER A 420 7.00 7.95 -13.41
CA SER A 420 6.84 6.53 -13.77
C SER A 420 7.31 6.26 -15.20
N ARG A 421 7.37 7.31 -16.03
CA ARG A 421 7.80 7.26 -17.43
C ARG A 421 8.53 8.53 -17.83
N VAL A 422 9.61 8.38 -18.58
CA VAL A 422 10.45 9.47 -19.07
C VAL A 422 10.39 9.51 -20.59
N GLY A 423 10.06 10.67 -21.14
CA GLY A 423 10.06 10.95 -22.57
C GLY A 423 11.38 11.59 -22.98
N ILE A 424 11.96 11.11 -24.07
CA ILE A 424 13.23 11.59 -24.60
C ILE A 424 12.98 12.12 -25.99
N PHE A 425 13.27 13.40 -26.18
CA PHE A 425 13.15 14.10 -27.44
C PHE A 425 14.52 14.51 -27.94
N LEU A 426 14.88 14.08 -29.14
CA LEU A 426 16.12 14.41 -29.81
C LEU A 426 15.80 15.27 -31.04
N ASP A 427 16.32 16.49 -31.06
CA ASP A 427 16.32 17.35 -32.23
C ASP A 427 17.75 17.49 -32.76
N CYS A 428 18.09 16.72 -33.78
CA CYS A 428 19.42 16.75 -34.38
C CYS A 428 19.68 18.08 -35.10
N GLU A 429 18.66 18.70 -35.69
CA GLU A 429 18.77 19.95 -36.45
C GLU A 429 18.85 21.15 -35.51
N GLY A 430 18.04 21.13 -34.45
CA GLY A 430 18.04 22.14 -33.39
C GLY A 430 19.20 22.01 -32.41
N GLY A 431 19.91 20.88 -32.41
CA GLY A 431 21.02 20.63 -31.49
C GLY A 431 20.57 20.46 -30.04
N GLU A 432 19.37 19.91 -29.82
CA GLU A 432 18.78 19.77 -28.48
C GLU A 432 18.40 18.33 -28.14
N ILE A 433 18.65 17.93 -26.89
CA ILE A 433 18.14 16.69 -26.29
C ILE A 433 17.35 17.06 -25.05
N SER A 434 16.03 16.91 -25.13
CA SER A 434 15.09 17.29 -24.07
C SER A 434 14.49 16.06 -23.39
N PHE A 435 14.37 16.15 -22.08
CA PHE A 435 13.81 15.13 -21.20
C PHE A 435 12.51 15.63 -20.58
N TYR A 436 11.50 14.77 -20.57
CA TYR A 436 10.18 15.07 -20.06
C TYR A 436 9.73 14.02 -19.04
N ASN A 437 9.05 14.48 -18.01
CA ASN A 437 8.28 13.63 -17.12
C ASN A 437 6.90 13.41 -17.75
N VAL A 438 6.66 12.22 -18.28
CA VAL A 438 5.40 11.91 -18.97
C VAL A 438 4.25 11.80 -17.98
N THR A 439 4.53 11.47 -16.71
CA THR A 439 3.54 11.28 -15.66
C THR A 439 2.77 12.56 -15.34
N ASP A 440 3.46 13.70 -15.22
CA ASP A 440 2.85 15.01 -14.94
C ASP A 440 2.95 15.99 -16.12
N ARG A 441 3.49 15.53 -17.26
CA ARG A 441 3.72 16.30 -18.49
C ARG A 441 4.62 17.52 -18.28
N SER A 442 5.58 17.44 -17.36
CA SER A 442 6.55 18.50 -17.11
C SER A 442 7.86 18.28 -17.86
N HIS A 443 8.56 19.38 -18.13
CA HIS A 443 9.94 19.36 -18.63
C HIS A 443 10.92 19.09 -17.50
N LEU A 444 11.89 18.21 -17.73
CA LEU A 444 12.93 17.85 -16.77
C LEU A 444 14.23 18.61 -17.04
N PHE A 445 14.76 18.50 -18.25
CA PHE A 445 16.04 19.09 -18.62
C PHE A 445 16.24 19.12 -20.14
N THR A 446 17.04 20.06 -20.64
CA THR A 446 17.48 20.09 -22.05
C THR A 446 18.99 20.27 -22.12
N PHE A 447 19.65 19.38 -22.86
CA PHE A 447 21.03 19.58 -23.31
C PHE A 447 21.01 20.29 -24.66
N ALA A 448 21.92 21.25 -24.84
CA ALA A 448 22.18 21.87 -26.13
C ALA A 448 23.62 21.56 -26.54
N ASP A 449 23.81 20.99 -27.74
CA ASP A 449 25.13 20.70 -28.32
C ASP A 449 25.03 20.61 -29.85
N THR A 450 26.16 20.71 -30.54
CA THR A 450 26.25 20.47 -31.98
C THR A 450 26.47 18.99 -32.28
N PHE A 451 25.47 18.34 -32.87
CA PHE A 451 25.52 16.92 -33.21
C PHE A 451 26.02 16.71 -34.65
N SER A 452 27.34 16.56 -34.81
CA SER A 452 27.98 16.26 -36.11
C SER A 452 28.21 14.77 -36.33
N GLU A 453 27.84 13.92 -35.37
CA GLU A 453 28.08 12.49 -35.39
C GLU A 453 26.81 11.71 -35.06
N MET A 454 26.88 10.40 -35.28
CA MET A 454 25.77 9.49 -35.06
C MET A 454 25.48 9.33 -33.57
N LEU A 455 24.20 9.46 -33.23
CA LEU A 455 23.69 9.34 -31.88
C LEU A 455 22.88 8.05 -31.72
N ARG A 456 22.96 7.45 -30.54
CA ARG A 456 22.19 6.26 -30.18
C ARG A 456 21.50 6.42 -28.83
N PRO A 457 20.29 5.85 -28.65
CA PRO A 457 19.65 5.77 -27.35
C PRO A 457 20.53 5.05 -26.33
N TYR A 458 20.51 5.54 -25.10
CA TYR A 458 21.32 5.05 -23.99
C TYR A 458 20.41 4.58 -22.85
N PHE A 459 20.65 3.35 -22.37
CA PHE A 459 19.89 2.76 -21.27
C PHE A 459 20.81 2.11 -20.25
N SER A 460 20.57 2.39 -18.96
CA SER A 460 21.21 1.68 -17.85
C SER A 460 20.21 1.46 -16.71
N PRO A 461 19.83 0.20 -16.41
CA PRO A 461 18.92 -0.10 -15.31
C PRO A 461 19.58 0.05 -13.93
N CYS A 462 20.88 0.37 -13.88
CA CYS A 462 21.73 0.36 -12.67
C CYS A 462 21.81 -1.04 -12.04
N LEU A 463 22.55 -1.17 -10.93
CA LEU A 463 22.74 -2.45 -10.25
C LEU A 463 21.45 -2.91 -9.57
N ASN A 464 21.31 -4.23 -9.38
CA ASN A 464 20.14 -4.82 -8.72
C ASN A 464 20.07 -4.49 -7.20
N GLU A 465 21.20 -4.15 -6.56
CA GLU A 465 21.27 -3.78 -5.13
C GLU A 465 20.55 -4.78 -4.20
N GLY A 466 20.78 -6.08 -4.41
CA GLY A 466 20.17 -7.16 -3.62
C GLY A 466 18.65 -7.32 -3.84
N GLY A 467 18.15 -6.96 -5.02
CA GLY A 467 16.73 -7.07 -5.39
C GLY A 467 15.95 -5.76 -5.29
N LYS A 468 16.51 -4.71 -4.69
CA LYS A 468 15.84 -3.41 -4.51
C LYS A 468 15.59 -2.68 -5.83
N ASN A 469 16.33 -3.00 -6.88
CA ASN A 469 16.24 -2.35 -8.19
C ASN A 469 16.03 -3.37 -9.33
N ALA A 470 15.35 -4.49 -9.03
CA ALA A 470 15.15 -5.63 -9.92
C ALA A 470 14.23 -5.34 -11.12
N ASP A 471 13.32 -4.38 -10.99
CA ASP A 471 12.37 -4.01 -12.05
C ASP A 471 13.11 -3.60 -13.35
N PRO A 472 12.57 -3.95 -14.54
CA PRO A 472 13.19 -3.58 -15.80
C PRO A 472 12.94 -2.13 -16.19
N LEU A 473 13.78 -1.60 -17.09
CA LEU A 473 13.43 -0.47 -17.95
C LEU A 473 12.68 -1.00 -19.17
N ILE A 474 11.55 -0.40 -19.53
CA ILE A 474 10.72 -0.85 -20.65
C ILE A 474 10.53 0.29 -21.66
N ILE A 475 10.98 0.11 -22.90
CA ILE A 475 10.75 1.03 -24.01
C ILE A 475 9.29 0.91 -24.44
N TRP A 476 8.56 2.01 -24.37
CA TRP A 476 7.15 2.04 -24.70
C TRP A 476 6.94 2.36 -26.18
N VAL A 477 6.17 1.53 -26.88
CA VAL A 477 5.80 1.77 -28.28
C VAL A 477 4.47 2.52 -28.30
N CYS A 478 4.47 3.74 -28.83
CA CYS A 478 3.24 4.48 -29.09
C CYS A 478 2.55 3.85 -30.31
N ALA A 479 1.52 3.03 -30.09
CA ALA A 479 0.69 2.55 -31.19
C ALA A 479 -0.06 3.73 -31.80
N LEU A 480 0.22 4.05 -33.06
CA LEU A 480 -0.56 5.02 -33.84
C LEU A 480 -1.97 4.47 -34.04
N VAL A 481 -2.86 4.73 -33.10
CA VAL A 481 -4.29 4.86 -33.38
C VAL A 481 -4.51 6.33 -33.69
N GLY A 482 -4.89 6.63 -34.93
CA GLY A 482 -5.02 7.99 -35.43
C GLY A 482 -5.84 8.87 -34.51
N PHE A 483 -5.22 9.93 -33.98
CA PHE A 483 -5.93 11.06 -33.42
C PHE A 483 -6.14 12.12 -34.52
N PRO A 484 -7.30 12.80 -34.53
CA PRO A 484 -7.50 13.96 -35.38
C PRO A 484 -6.56 15.08 -34.95
N ALA A 485 -6.23 15.96 -35.91
CA ALA A 485 -5.43 17.15 -35.70
C ALA A 485 -5.81 17.87 -34.39
N ALA A 486 -4.80 18.15 -33.56
CA ALA A 486 -4.96 18.96 -32.37
C ALA A 486 -5.51 20.35 -32.73
N PRO A 487 -6.44 20.91 -31.95
CA PRO A 487 -6.75 22.33 -32.04
C PRO A 487 -5.49 23.13 -31.69
N SER A 488 -5.23 24.15 -32.50
CA SER A 488 -4.18 25.14 -32.35
C SER A 488 -4.04 25.66 -30.92
N SER A 489 -3.08 25.13 -30.16
CA SER A 489 -2.36 25.83 -29.08
C SER A 489 -1.29 24.90 -28.49
N CYS A 490 -0.04 25.11 -28.88
CA CYS A 490 1.10 24.63 -28.08
C CYS A 490 1.30 25.59 -26.91
N PRO A 491 1.22 25.17 -25.63
CA PRO A 491 1.61 26.00 -24.51
C PRO A 491 3.05 25.72 -24.10
N PHE A 492 4.00 25.65 -25.03
CA PHE A 492 5.43 25.62 -24.71
C PHE A 492 6.24 26.24 -25.87
N ALA A 493 6.41 27.56 -25.81
CA ALA A 493 7.53 28.24 -26.43
C ALA A 493 8.28 28.95 -25.30
N PRO A 494 9.61 28.77 -25.13
CA PRO A 494 10.36 29.55 -24.15
C PRO A 494 10.41 31.02 -24.59
N PRO A 495 10.42 32.00 -23.66
CA PRO A 495 10.67 33.38 -24.03
C PRO A 495 12.13 33.52 -24.48
N LEU A 496 12.33 33.85 -25.76
CA LEU A 496 13.63 34.27 -26.28
C LEU A 496 14.04 35.58 -25.59
N ALA A 497 15.05 35.50 -24.72
CA ALA A 497 15.75 36.67 -24.23
C ALA A 497 16.52 37.32 -25.38
N SER A 498 16.17 38.57 -25.71
CA SER A 498 16.87 39.39 -26.68
C SER A 498 18.24 39.81 -26.14
N ALA A 499 19.29 39.10 -26.51
CA ALA A 499 20.66 39.55 -26.35
C ALA A 499 21.00 40.57 -27.45
N SER A 500 20.81 41.86 -27.19
CA SER A 500 21.40 42.92 -28.00
C SER A 500 22.87 43.13 -27.61
N ARG A 501 23.80 42.63 -28.43
CA ARG A 501 25.18 43.16 -28.48
C ARG A 501 25.17 44.47 -29.28
N PRO A 502 25.75 45.58 -28.77
CA PRO A 502 26.08 46.72 -29.62
C PRO A 502 27.53 46.58 -30.11
N ALA A 503 27.74 46.83 -31.40
CA ALA A 503 29.05 47.03 -31.98
C ALA A 503 29.20 48.48 -32.44
N SER A 504 30.42 48.99 -32.24
CA SER A 504 31.08 50.14 -32.86
C SER A 504 30.64 51.56 -32.48
N ALA A 505 31.62 52.25 -31.91
CA ALA A 505 31.79 53.66 -31.70
C ALA A 505 31.92 54.46 -33.00
N LEU A 506 31.54 55.75 -32.95
CA LEU A 506 32.37 56.89 -33.37
C LEU A 506 31.69 58.25 -33.06
N HIS A 507 32.54 59.21 -32.67
CA HIS A 507 32.33 60.66 -32.42
C HIS A 507 31.68 61.04 -31.07
N ALA A 508 32.48 61.48 -30.07
CA ALA A 508 33.07 62.83 -29.87
C ALA A 508 31.95 63.83 -29.53
N ASP A 509 31.84 64.42 -28.33
CA ASP A 509 32.80 65.36 -27.74
C ASP A 509 32.33 65.83 -26.34
N LEU A 510 33.33 66.20 -25.52
CA LEU A 510 33.35 67.30 -24.54
C LEU A 510 32.51 67.22 -23.22
N ILE A 511 33.30 67.09 -22.12
CA ILE A 511 33.50 68.09 -21.05
C ILE A 511 32.86 67.88 -19.64
N LEU A 512 33.78 67.99 -18.64
CA LEU A 512 33.67 68.33 -17.20
C LEU A 512 33.04 67.28 -16.26
N SER A 513 33.85 66.49 -15.53
CA SER A 513 34.55 66.79 -14.25
C SER A 513 33.72 66.51 -13.00
N CYS A 514 34.13 65.52 -12.18
CA CYS A 514 34.72 65.74 -10.84
C CYS A 514 34.89 64.43 -10.03
N SER A 515 36.13 64.24 -9.54
CA SER A 515 36.56 63.65 -8.25
C SER A 515 36.24 62.19 -7.85
N LEU A 516 37.27 61.33 -8.03
CA LEU A 516 37.94 60.36 -7.11
C LEU A 516 37.56 60.38 -5.59
N PRO A 517 37.99 59.39 -4.76
CA PRO A 517 37.77 57.93 -4.80
C PRO A 517 37.54 57.32 -3.38
N LEU A 518 37.52 55.99 -3.30
CA LEU A 518 37.73 55.10 -2.14
C LEU A 518 38.48 55.70 -0.93
N ASN A 519 38.10 55.35 0.32
CA ASN A 519 38.59 54.17 1.05
C ASN A 519 38.40 54.27 2.60
N ALA A 520 38.22 53.10 3.22
CA ALA A 520 38.71 52.67 4.55
C ALA A 520 38.24 53.33 5.88
N SER A 521 37.64 52.48 6.73
CA SER A 521 38.18 51.99 8.03
C SER A 521 37.26 52.10 9.26
N MET A 522 37.24 50.99 10.01
CA MET A 522 37.13 50.86 11.47
C MET A 522 36.07 51.67 12.24
N HIS A 523 35.04 50.97 12.74
CA HIS A 523 34.93 50.65 14.16
C HIS A 523 33.95 49.50 14.41
#